data_AF-A0A1W1GUQ8-F1
#
_entry.id   AF-A0A1W1GUQ8-F1
#
_cell.length_a   1.000
_cell.length_b   1.000
_cell.length_c   1.000
_cell.angle_alpha   90.00
_cell.angle_beta   90.00
_cell.angle_gamma   90.00
#
_symmetry.space_group_name_H-M   'P 1'
#
loop_
_entity.id
_entity.type
_entity.pdbx_description
1 polymer ?
#
loop_
_entity_poly.entity_id
_entity_poly.type
_entity_poly.pdbx_seq_one_letter_code
_entity_poly.pdbx_strand_id
1 'polypeptide(L)'
;MALPRITPYSLPTAAELPQARGAWRPQRDRVALLVHDMQRYFLAAFDAGNAPLQPAVDNIARLLGHCRTYGIPVFYTAQHGDQDRRDRGLQADLWGPGMGRRADHEPIIDALAPQPGEHVLVKHRYSAFQRSNLETLMRVRGRDQLLITGVYAHIGCTATAVEAFQRDIETFIAADAVADFSRADHDQALHWIARTCGVPMTTDQLLEAM
;
A
#
# COMPACT_ATOMS: atom_id res chain seq x y z
N MET A 1 -4.95 -12.77 17.52
CA MET A 1 -4.09 -11.92 18.37
C MET A 1 -4.33 -10.47 17.95
N ALA A 2 -4.31 -9.49 18.86
CA ALA A 2 -4.43 -8.08 18.47
C ALA A 2 -3.16 -7.61 17.73
N LEU A 3 -3.27 -6.58 16.90
CA LEU A 3 -2.10 -5.96 16.28
C LEU A 3 -1.15 -5.43 17.37
N PRO A 4 0.18 -5.56 17.19
CA PRO A 4 1.14 -5.02 18.14
C PRO A 4 1.08 -3.49 18.16
N ARG A 5 1.44 -2.88 19.30
CA ARG A 5 1.75 -1.44 19.32
C ARG A 5 3.11 -1.25 18.65
N ILE A 6 3.16 -0.35 17.68
CA ILE A 6 4.34 -0.11 16.84
C ILE A 6 5.19 0.99 17.48
N THR A 7 6.46 0.70 17.70
CA THR A 7 7.44 1.68 18.20
C THR A 7 7.81 2.66 17.09
N PRO A 8 7.91 3.97 17.38
CA PRO A 8 8.34 4.96 16.39
C PRO A 8 9.69 4.62 15.75
N TYR A 9 9.81 4.89 14.46
CA TYR A 9 11.07 4.81 13.71
C TYR A 9 11.05 5.77 12.51
N SER A 10 12.23 6.13 12.01
CA SER A 10 12.38 7.01 10.85
C SER A 10 12.21 6.25 9.53
N LEU A 11 11.41 6.82 8.62
CA LEU A 11 11.27 6.31 7.25
C LEU A 11 12.62 6.31 6.51
N PRO A 12 12.83 5.38 5.57
CA PRO A 12 14.06 5.29 4.80
C PRO A 12 14.22 6.49 3.85
N THR A 13 15.45 6.93 3.69
CA THR A 13 15.86 7.96 2.73
C THR A 13 16.34 7.35 1.41
N ALA A 14 16.48 8.17 0.36
CA ALA A 14 16.97 7.72 -0.94
C ALA A 14 18.35 7.03 -0.87
N ALA A 15 19.22 7.46 0.04
CA ALA A 15 20.56 6.88 0.23
C ALA A 15 20.54 5.49 0.89
N GLU A 16 19.44 5.13 1.55
CA GLU A 16 19.26 3.85 2.24
C GLU A 16 18.55 2.81 1.36
N LEU A 17 18.05 3.20 0.18
CA LEU A 17 17.29 2.28 -0.67
C LEU A 17 18.18 1.22 -1.32
N PRO A 18 17.75 -0.05 -1.32
CA PRO A 18 18.47 -1.11 -2.02
C PRO A 18 18.38 -0.92 -3.54
N GLN A 19 19.45 -1.28 -4.25
CA GLN A 19 19.43 -1.28 -5.71
C GLN A 19 18.47 -2.37 -6.24
N ALA A 20 17.48 -1.97 -7.02
CA ALA A 20 16.55 -2.88 -7.67
C ALA A 20 17.22 -3.66 -8.83
N ARG A 21 16.78 -4.91 -9.03
CA ARG A 21 17.15 -5.70 -10.21
C ARG A 21 16.37 -5.30 -11.46
N GLY A 22 15.11 -4.90 -11.28
CA GLY A 22 14.28 -4.38 -12.37
C GLY A 22 14.80 -3.02 -12.82
N ALA A 23 14.92 -2.82 -14.13
CA ALA A 23 15.31 -1.54 -14.74
C ALA A 23 14.11 -0.66 -15.09
N TRP A 24 12.94 -0.94 -14.50
CA TRP A 24 11.69 -0.26 -14.80
C TRP A 24 11.71 1.17 -14.29
N ARG A 25 10.97 2.04 -14.99
CA ARG A 25 10.77 3.45 -14.62
C ARG A 25 9.28 3.74 -14.68
N PRO A 26 8.73 4.48 -13.71
CA PRO A 26 7.31 4.78 -13.73
C PRO A 26 7.00 5.73 -14.89
N GLN A 27 5.87 5.52 -15.55
CA GLN A 27 5.39 6.29 -16.70
C GLN A 27 3.94 6.71 -16.45
N ARG A 28 3.65 8.02 -16.56
CA ARG A 28 2.32 8.62 -16.27
C ARG A 28 1.15 7.90 -16.93
N ASP A 29 1.33 7.46 -18.17
CA ASP A 29 0.32 6.82 -19.00
C ASP A 29 0.15 5.31 -18.71
N ARG A 30 1.11 4.69 -18.01
CA ARG A 30 1.09 3.26 -17.66
C ARG A 30 0.76 2.98 -16.20
N VAL A 31 1.11 3.89 -15.31
CA VAL A 31 1.02 3.71 -13.86
C VAL A 31 -0.40 3.91 -13.32
N ALA A 32 -0.71 3.16 -12.27
CA ALA A 32 -1.82 3.42 -11.37
C ALA A 32 -1.30 3.46 -9.91
N LEU A 33 -1.91 4.29 -9.08
CA LEU A 33 -1.59 4.38 -7.65
C LEU A 33 -2.48 3.43 -6.86
N LEU A 34 -1.90 2.72 -5.89
CA LEU A 34 -2.61 1.93 -4.88
C LEU A 34 -2.31 2.47 -3.49
N VAL A 35 -3.35 2.96 -2.81
CA VAL A 35 -3.34 3.30 -1.38
C VAL A 35 -3.82 2.07 -0.59
N HIS A 36 -2.87 1.31 -0.06
CA HIS A 36 -3.13 0.00 0.52
C HIS A 36 -3.51 0.08 2.01
N ASP A 37 -4.74 -0.29 2.33
CA ASP A 37 -5.27 -0.56 3.68
C ASP A 37 -5.03 0.60 4.70
N MET A 38 -5.13 1.86 4.25
CA MET A 38 -4.99 3.07 5.09
C MET A 38 -6.23 3.37 5.96
N GLN A 39 -6.78 2.34 6.59
CA GLN A 39 -7.97 2.40 7.44
C GLN A 39 -7.62 2.65 8.90
N ARG A 40 -8.49 3.36 9.63
CA ARG A 40 -8.31 3.73 11.04
C ARG A 40 -7.88 2.56 11.93
N TYR A 41 -8.47 1.37 11.73
CA TYR A 41 -8.11 0.17 12.49
C TYR A 41 -6.63 -0.21 12.41
N PHE A 42 -6.04 -0.22 11.21
CA PHE A 42 -4.62 -0.58 11.03
C PHE A 42 -3.71 0.52 11.55
N LEU A 43 -4.10 1.78 11.37
CA LEU A 43 -3.30 2.92 11.76
C LEU A 43 -3.31 3.16 13.28
N ALA A 44 -4.31 2.65 13.99
CA ALA A 44 -4.37 2.68 15.45
C ALA A 44 -3.24 1.89 16.15
N ALA A 45 -2.51 1.04 15.41
CA ALA A 45 -1.31 0.36 15.91
C ALA A 45 -0.11 1.32 16.08
N PHE A 46 -0.11 2.47 15.40
CA PHE A 46 0.97 3.46 15.44
C PHE A 46 0.67 4.57 16.44
N ASP A 47 1.71 5.32 16.81
CA ASP A 47 1.56 6.56 17.56
C ASP A 47 1.10 7.69 16.62
N ALA A 48 -0.08 8.24 16.88
CA ALA A 48 -0.71 9.23 16.02
C ALA A 48 0.13 10.52 15.97
N GLY A 49 0.28 11.10 14.78
CA GLY A 49 1.05 12.33 14.56
C GLY A 49 2.58 12.16 14.60
N ASN A 50 3.08 10.95 14.80
CA ASN A 50 4.50 10.66 14.88
C ASN A 50 4.99 9.79 13.72
N ALA A 51 6.31 9.69 13.56
CA ALA A 51 6.93 8.77 12.63
C ALA A 51 6.73 7.31 13.11
N PRO A 52 6.56 6.34 12.18
CA PRO A 52 6.64 6.50 10.72
C PRO A 52 5.34 7.00 10.08
N LEU A 53 4.22 7.01 10.82
CA LEU A 53 2.90 7.13 10.25
C LEU A 53 2.64 8.51 9.62
N GLN A 54 2.85 9.59 10.37
CA GLN A 54 2.51 10.93 9.88
C GLN A 54 3.28 11.30 8.60
N PRO A 55 4.62 11.15 8.53
CA PRO A 55 5.35 11.44 7.30
C PRO A 55 4.94 10.55 6.12
N ALA A 56 4.59 9.27 6.37
CA ALA A 56 4.10 8.39 5.31
C ALA A 56 2.75 8.85 4.77
N VAL A 57 1.81 9.25 5.65
CA VAL A 57 0.52 9.82 5.25
C VAL A 57 0.71 11.09 4.42
N ASP A 58 1.61 11.99 4.83
CA ASP A 58 1.90 13.23 4.10
C ASP A 58 2.46 12.92 2.69
N ASN A 59 3.35 11.94 2.57
CA ASN A 59 3.88 11.48 1.30
C ASN A 59 2.83 10.81 0.40
N ILE A 60 1.92 10.00 0.97
CA ILE A 60 0.79 9.44 0.22
C ILE A 60 -0.11 10.57 -0.29
N ALA A 61 -0.38 11.59 0.51
CA ALA A 61 -1.18 12.74 0.10
C ALA A 61 -0.52 13.51 -1.07
N ARG A 62 0.80 13.67 -1.06
CA ARG A 62 1.57 14.25 -2.18
C ARG A 62 1.42 13.44 -3.46
N LEU A 63 1.57 12.11 -3.38
CA LEU A 63 1.39 11.20 -4.52
C LEU A 63 -0.05 11.21 -5.04
N LEU A 64 -1.05 11.24 -4.15
CA LEU A 64 -2.46 11.39 -4.51
C LEU A 64 -2.71 12.69 -5.27
N GLY A 65 -2.20 13.82 -4.76
CA GLY A 65 -2.32 15.11 -5.40
C GLY A 65 -1.77 15.10 -6.82
N HIS A 66 -0.57 14.55 -7.00
CA HIS A 66 0.06 14.40 -8.31
C HIS A 66 -0.76 13.50 -9.23
N CYS A 67 -1.21 12.33 -8.76
CA CYS A 67 -2.02 11.42 -9.55
C CYS A 67 -3.32 12.06 -10.04
N ARG A 68 -3.99 12.81 -9.17
CA ARG A 68 -5.21 13.56 -9.49
C ARG A 68 -4.95 14.65 -10.54
N THR A 69 -3.85 15.40 -10.40
CA THR A 69 -3.46 16.45 -11.37
C THR A 69 -3.24 15.88 -12.77
N TYR A 70 -2.63 14.70 -12.89
CA TYR A 70 -2.28 14.09 -14.18
C TYR A 70 -3.24 13.00 -14.66
N GLY A 71 -4.37 12.78 -13.97
CA GLY A 71 -5.35 11.78 -14.35
C GLY A 71 -4.85 10.34 -14.24
N ILE A 72 -3.87 10.08 -13.37
CA ILE A 72 -3.38 8.74 -13.05
C ILE A 72 -4.45 8.04 -12.20
N PRO A 73 -4.94 6.85 -12.58
CA PRO A 73 -5.96 6.15 -11.81
C PRO A 73 -5.52 5.83 -10.38
N VAL A 74 -6.40 6.12 -9.41
CA VAL A 74 -6.19 5.84 -7.99
C VAL A 74 -7.09 4.70 -7.53
N PHE A 75 -6.47 3.69 -6.93
CA PHE A 75 -7.10 2.57 -6.27
C PHE A 75 -6.82 2.60 -4.77
N TYR A 76 -7.79 2.18 -4.00
CA TYR A 76 -7.71 1.96 -2.57
C TYR A 76 -8.06 0.52 -2.27
N THR A 77 -7.50 -0.04 -1.21
CA THR A 77 -8.03 -1.26 -0.60
C THR A 77 -8.56 -0.96 0.80
N ALA A 78 -9.70 -1.56 1.12
CA ALA A 78 -10.31 -1.47 2.44
C ALA A 78 -10.97 -2.79 2.82
N GLN A 79 -10.67 -3.31 4.00
CA GLN A 79 -11.39 -4.44 4.58
C GLN A 79 -12.72 -3.96 5.16
N HIS A 80 -13.76 -4.79 5.01
CA HIS A 80 -14.96 -4.66 5.82
C HIS A 80 -14.76 -5.39 7.14
N GLY A 81 -15.29 -4.82 8.22
CA GLY A 81 -15.30 -5.41 9.54
C GLY A 81 -16.35 -6.51 9.69
N ASP A 82 -16.20 -7.29 10.76
CA ASP A 82 -17.06 -8.44 11.10
C ASP A 82 -17.17 -9.45 9.95
N GLN A 83 -16.03 -9.77 9.32
CA GLN A 83 -15.97 -10.78 8.26
C GLN A 83 -16.44 -12.13 8.79
N ASP A 84 -17.26 -12.84 8.00
CA ASP A 84 -17.56 -14.24 8.27
C ASP A 84 -16.26 -15.06 8.32
N ARG A 85 -16.12 -15.96 9.30
CA ARG A 85 -14.90 -16.76 9.47
C ARG A 85 -14.55 -17.55 8.20
N ARG A 86 -15.54 -18.02 7.43
CA ARG A 86 -15.34 -18.76 6.17
C ARG A 86 -14.72 -17.87 5.09
N ASP A 87 -15.11 -16.60 5.06
CA ASP A 87 -14.54 -15.61 4.14
C ASP A 87 -13.16 -15.16 4.60
N ARG A 88 -12.97 -14.93 5.90
CA ARG A 88 -11.69 -14.54 6.50
C ARG A 88 -10.62 -15.63 6.34
N GLY A 89 -11.02 -16.89 6.45
CA GLY A 89 -10.18 -18.06 6.28
C GLY A 89 -9.06 -18.14 7.32
N LEU A 90 -7.86 -18.59 6.90
CA LEU A 90 -6.69 -18.79 7.77
C LEU A 90 -6.18 -17.51 8.43
N GLN A 91 -6.56 -16.32 7.94
CA GLN A 91 -6.27 -15.06 8.63
C GLN A 91 -6.93 -15.00 10.01
N ALA A 92 -8.03 -15.71 10.22
CA ALA A 92 -8.67 -15.80 11.53
C ALA A 92 -7.77 -16.48 12.56
N ASP A 93 -6.96 -17.44 12.12
CA ASP A 93 -6.07 -18.21 12.99
C ASP A 93 -4.83 -17.39 13.38
N LEU A 94 -4.30 -16.57 12.46
CA LEU A 94 -3.14 -15.70 12.72
C LEU A 94 -3.53 -14.39 13.43
N TRP A 95 -4.55 -13.69 12.91
CA TRP A 95 -4.88 -12.30 13.30
C TRP A 95 -6.16 -12.20 14.12
N GLY A 96 -6.77 -13.32 14.51
CA GLY A 96 -8.08 -13.31 15.18
C GLY A 96 -9.19 -12.77 14.25
N PRO A 97 -10.31 -12.28 14.81
CA PRO A 97 -11.47 -11.84 14.01
C PRO A 97 -11.20 -10.62 13.13
N GLY A 98 -10.14 -9.85 13.42
CA GLY A 98 -9.81 -8.61 12.71
C GLY A 98 -10.63 -7.42 13.23
N MET A 99 -10.88 -6.45 12.34
CA MET A 99 -11.64 -5.25 12.68
C MET A 99 -13.15 -5.55 12.78
N GLY A 100 -13.85 -4.87 13.68
CA GLY A 100 -15.33 -4.81 13.66
C GLY A 100 -15.87 -3.76 12.70
N ARG A 101 -17.16 -3.88 12.33
CA ARG A 101 -17.88 -2.92 11.47
C ARG A 101 -18.26 -1.66 12.27
N ARG A 102 -17.30 -0.75 12.41
CA ARG A 102 -17.43 0.44 13.26
C ARG A 102 -16.73 1.66 12.66
N ALA A 103 -17.20 2.85 13.02
CA ALA A 103 -16.71 4.13 12.51
C ALA A 103 -15.26 4.48 12.93
N ASP A 104 -14.77 3.88 14.01
CA ASP A 104 -13.39 3.97 14.47
C ASP A 104 -12.46 2.95 13.80
N HIS A 105 -13.00 2.06 12.96
CA HIS A 105 -12.26 0.96 12.35
C HIS A 105 -12.18 1.05 10.81
N GLU A 106 -13.34 0.96 10.15
CA GLU A 106 -13.43 0.75 8.70
C GLU A 106 -13.02 1.95 7.83
N PRO A 107 -13.28 3.22 8.22
CA PRO A 107 -12.98 4.32 7.32
C PRO A 107 -11.49 4.40 6.97
N ILE A 108 -11.20 4.63 5.68
CA ILE A 108 -9.92 5.22 5.27
C ILE A 108 -9.81 6.58 5.95
N ILE A 109 -8.63 6.93 6.45
CA ILE A 109 -8.45 8.20 7.17
C ILE A 109 -8.76 9.41 6.30
N ASP A 110 -9.31 10.45 6.93
CA ASP A 110 -9.83 11.64 6.27
C ASP A 110 -8.75 12.35 5.42
N ALA A 111 -7.49 12.34 5.89
CA ALA A 111 -6.35 12.91 5.16
C ALA A 111 -6.11 12.26 3.78
N LEU A 112 -6.54 11.01 3.60
CA LEU A 112 -6.37 10.22 2.37
C LEU A 112 -7.72 9.83 1.75
N ALA A 113 -8.81 10.51 2.13
CA ALA A 113 -10.16 10.16 1.71
C ALA A 113 -10.27 10.00 0.18
N PRO A 114 -10.89 8.91 -0.30
CA PRO A 114 -11.17 8.73 -1.72
C PRO A 114 -12.06 9.86 -2.27
N GLN A 115 -11.77 10.29 -3.49
CA GLN A 115 -12.55 11.27 -4.26
C GLN A 115 -13.48 10.59 -5.28
N PRO A 116 -14.52 11.29 -5.77
CA PRO A 116 -15.36 10.79 -6.85
C PRO A 116 -14.54 10.34 -8.06
N GLY A 117 -14.79 9.12 -8.55
CA GLY A 117 -14.05 8.53 -9.67
C GLY A 117 -12.85 7.66 -9.26
N GLU A 118 -12.41 7.72 -7.99
CA GLU A 118 -11.40 6.80 -7.45
C GLU A 118 -12.06 5.49 -6.99
N HIS A 119 -11.29 4.40 -6.99
CA HIS A 119 -11.83 3.05 -6.79
C HIS A 119 -11.46 2.49 -5.43
N VAL A 120 -12.45 2.19 -4.59
CA VAL A 120 -12.23 1.45 -3.33
C VAL A 120 -12.56 -0.02 -3.54
N LEU A 121 -11.54 -0.86 -3.45
CA LEU A 121 -11.64 -2.31 -3.58
C LEU A 121 -11.83 -2.95 -2.21
N VAL A 122 -12.82 -3.83 -2.11
CA VAL A 122 -13.00 -4.65 -0.90
C VAL A 122 -11.81 -5.60 -0.77
N LYS A 123 -11.11 -5.53 0.35
CA LYS A 123 -9.90 -6.29 0.62
C LYS A 123 -10.22 -7.55 1.40
N HIS A 124 -9.82 -8.70 0.85
CA HIS A 124 -10.10 -10.01 1.47
C HIS A 124 -8.85 -10.76 1.94
N ARG A 125 -7.69 -10.55 1.32
CA ARG A 125 -6.42 -11.23 1.61
C ARG A 125 -5.28 -10.22 1.64
N TYR A 126 -4.05 -10.67 1.87
CA TYR A 126 -2.88 -9.78 1.87
C TYR A 126 -2.68 -9.07 0.54
N SER A 127 -2.77 -9.80 -0.58
CA SER A 127 -2.67 -9.19 -1.91
C SER A 127 -3.96 -8.46 -2.30
N ALA A 128 -3.80 -7.26 -2.87
CA ALA A 128 -4.90 -6.47 -3.42
C ALA A 128 -5.58 -7.11 -4.63
N PHE A 129 -4.95 -8.08 -5.30
CA PHE A 129 -5.53 -8.80 -6.44
C PHE A 129 -6.46 -9.95 -6.04
N GLN A 130 -6.26 -10.50 -4.84
CA GLN A 130 -6.99 -11.67 -4.38
C GLN A 130 -8.44 -11.31 -4.06
N ARG A 131 -9.36 -11.85 -4.89
CA ARG A 131 -10.81 -11.62 -4.80
C ARG A 131 -11.19 -10.15 -5.01
N SER A 132 -10.47 -9.46 -5.89
CA SER A 132 -10.81 -8.11 -6.32
C SER A 132 -10.76 -8.01 -7.84
N ASN A 133 -11.26 -6.89 -8.37
CA ASN A 133 -11.18 -6.58 -9.79
C ASN A 133 -10.00 -5.64 -10.13
N LEU A 134 -8.96 -5.55 -9.28
CA LEU A 134 -7.84 -4.60 -9.46
C LEU A 134 -7.22 -4.71 -10.85
N GLU A 135 -6.80 -5.92 -11.25
CA GLU A 135 -6.16 -6.14 -12.55
C GLU A 135 -7.10 -5.74 -13.69
N THR A 136 -8.35 -6.21 -13.68
CA THR A 136 -9.33 -5.86 -14.71
C THR A 136 -9.50 -4.35 -14.84
N LEU A 137 -9.61 -3.64 -13.71
CA LEU A 137 -9.78 -2.19 -13.68
C LEU A 137 -8.53 -1.44 -14.14
N MET A 138 -7.33 -1.95 -13.86
CA MET A 138 -6.08 -1.41 -14.40
C MET A 138 -5.99 -1.62 -15.91
N ARG A 139 -6.20 -2.85 -16.39
CA ARG A 139 -6.05 -3.21 -17.81
C ARG A 139 -7.04 -2.47 -18.70
N VAL A 140 -8.30 -2.32 -18.31
CA VAL A 140 -9.29 -1.54 -19.07
C VAL A 140 -8.95 -0.04 -19.15
N ARG A 141 -8.11 0.46 -18.24
CA ARG A 141 -7.58 1.83 -18.24
C ARG A 141 -6.21 1.95 -18.92
N GLY A 142 -5.73 0.88 -19.56
CA GLY A 142 -4.42 0.83 -20.22
C GLY A 142 -3.24 0.84 -19.24
N ARG A 143 -3.43 0.38 -18.00
CA ARG A 143 -2.39 0.43 -16.95
C ARG A 143 -1.74 -0.93 -16.71
N ASP A 144 -0.42 -0.94 -16.73
CA ASP A 144 0.44 -2.11 -16.50
C ASP A 144 1.61 -1.80 -15.56
N GLN A 145 1.57 -0.65 -14.88
CA GLN A 145 2.44 -0.29 -13.78
C GLN A 145 1.62 -0.04 -12.51
N LEU A 146 2.11 -0.51 -11.36
CA LEU A 146 1.47 -0.31 -10.06
C LEU A 146 2.42 0.37 -9.08
N LEU A 147 2.04 1.54 -8.60
CA LEU A 147 2.71 2.23 -7.50
C LEU A 147 1.99 1.90 -6.19
N ILE A 148 2.68 1.23 -5.26
CA ILE A 148 2.14 0.77 -3.99
C ILE A 148 2.55 1.72 -2.86
N THR A 149 1.58 2.14 -2.07
CA THR A 149 1.74 2.90 -0.82
C THR A 149 0.87 2.30 0.29
N GLY A 150 1.06 2.73 1.54
CA GLY A 150 0.23 2.33 2.68
C GLY A 150 0.85 1.26 3.60
N VAL A 151 0.01 0.41 4.22
CA VAL A 151 0.44 -0.50 5.29
C VAL A 151 -0.08 -1.93 5.11
N TYR A 152 0.58 -2.96 5.66
CA TYR A 152 1.96 -2.96 6.20
C TYR A 152 2.94 -3.40 5.12
N ALA A 153 4.13 -2.80 5.08
CA ALA A 153 5.10 -2.99 4.01
C ALA A 153 5.43 -4.48 3.74
N HIS A 154 5.82 -5.26 4.75
CA HIS A 154 6.21 -6.68 4.62
C HIS A 154 5.04 -7.65 4.41
N ILE A 155 3.80 -7.24 4.69
CA ILE A 155 2.62 -8.11 4.60
C ILE A 155 1.85 -7.84 3.31
N GLY A 156 0.96 -6.85 3.34
CA GLY A 156 -0.01 -6.61 2.27
C GLY A 156 0.63 -5.98 1.05
N CYS A 157 1.49 -4.98 1.27
CA CYS A 157 2.19 -4.29 0.19
C CYS A 157 3.14 -5.26 -0.54
N THR A 158 3.95 -6.03 0.18
CA THR A 158 4.84 -7.04 -0.40
C THR A 158 4.07 -8.15 -1.11
N ALA A 159 3.01 -8.70 -0.50
CA ALA A 159 2.20 -9.73 -1.16
C ALA A 159 1.56 -9.21 -2.46
N THR A 160 1.09 -7.97 -2.45
CA THR A 160 0.55 -7.31 -3.66
C THR A 160 1.63 -7.12 -4.71
N ALA A 161 2.84 -6.68 -4.33
CA ALA A 161 3.96 -6.51 -5.26
C ALA A 161 4.39 -7.82 -5.93
N VAL A 162 4.49 -8.89 -5.14
CA VAL A 162 4.84 -10.23 -5.64
C VAL A 162 3.79 -10.76 -6.61
N GLU A 163 2.50 -10.50 -6.35
CA GLU A 163 1.43 -10.92 -7.26
C GLU A 163 1.32 -10.03 -8.50
N ALA A 164 1.54 -8.72 -8.39
CA ALA A 164 1.62 -7.81 -9.53
C ALA A 164 2.72 -8.27 -10.50
N PHE A 165 3.91 -8.57 -9.99
CA PHE A 165 5.02 -9.10 -10.79
C PHE A 165 4.63 -10.38 -11.55
N GLN A 166 3.96 -11.34 -10.90
CA GLN A 166 3.51 -12.58 -11.53
C GLN A 166 2.39 -12.39 -12.56
N ARG A 167 1.78 -11.20 -12.60
CA ARG A 167 0.73 -10.80 -13.54
C ARG A 167 1.27 -9.89 -14.66
N ASP A 168 2.59 -9.81 -14.83
CA ASP A 168 3.24 -8.90 -15.76
C ASP A 168 2.80 -7.44 -15.54
N ILE A 169 2.84 -7.00 -14.28
CA ILE A 169 2.63 -5.61 -13.87
C ILE A 169 3.92 -5.11 -13.20
N GLU A 170 4.55 -4.13 -13.84
CA GLU A 170 5.75 -3.47 -13.34
C GLU A 170 5.44 -2.75 -12.03
N THR A 171 6.12 -3.09 -10.94
CA THR A 171 5.75 -2.61 -9.60
C THR A 171 6.79 -1.65 -9.02
N PHE A 172 6.28 -0.56 -8.44
CA PHE A 172 7.03 0.40 -7.66
C PHE A 172 6.47 0.44 -6.24
N ILE A 173 7.34 0.54 -5.24
CA ILE A 173 6.92 0.77 -3.85
C ILE A 173 7.49 2.10 -3.39
N ALA A 174 6.62 3.00 -2.92
CA ALA A 174 7.04 4.29 -2.38
C ALA A 174 7.63 4.05 -0.98
N ALA A 175 8.95 3.95 -0.87
CA ALA A 175 9.65 3.54 0.32
C ALA A 175 9.38 4.45 1.54
N ASP A 176 9.17 5.73 1.31
CA ASP A 176 8.81 6.73 2.32
C ASP A 176 7.30 7.04 2.36
N ALA A 177 6.48 6.25 1.65
CA ALA A 177 5.01 6.30 1.69
C ALA A 177 4.41 4.93 2.05
N VAL A 178 5.20 4.07 2.70
CA VAL A 178 4.75 2.85 3.38
C VAL A 178 5.21 2.85 4.84
N ALA A 179 4.52 2.11 5.68
CA ALA A 179 4.93 1.89 7.07
C ALA A 179 4.75 0.42 7.48
N ASP A 180 5.42 0.04 8.55
CA ASP A 180 5.48 -1.35 9.01
C ASP A 180 5.55 -1.47 10.53
N PHE A 181 5.54 -2.71 11.04
CA PHE A 181 5.65 -3.03 12.47
C PHE A 181 6.98 -2.62 13.09
N SER A 182 8.03 -2.55 12.28
CA SER A 182 9.35 -2.07 12.70
C SER A 182 10.15 -1.55 11.51
N ARG A 183 11.22 -0.80 11.78
CA ARG A 183 12.19 -0.42 10.75
C ARG A 183 12.80 -1.65 10.06
N ALA A 184 13.03 -2.73 10.81
CA ALA A 184 13.62 -3.95 10.26
C ALA A 184 12.68 -4.67 9.27
N ASP A 185 11.37 -4.75 9.58
CA ASP A 185 10.38 -5.35 8.68
C ASP A 185 10.20 -4.48 7.41
N HIS A 186 10.19 -3.16 7.59
CA HIS A 186 10.15 -2.22 6.49
C HIS A 186 11.36 -2.42 5.56
N ASP A 187 12.59 -2.39 6.11
CA ASP A 187 13.81 -2.56 5.31
C ASP A 187 13.83 -3.94 4.63
N GLN A 188 13.40 -4.99 5.33
CA GLN A 188 13.28 -6.34 4.75
C GLN A 188 12.36 -6.35 3.53
N ALA A 189 11.19 -5.72 3.63
CA ALA A 189 10.24 -5.61 2.52
C ALA A 189 10.88 -4.94 1.29
N LEU A 190 11.54 -3.79 1.48
CA LEU A 190 12.19 -3.05 0.39
C LEU A 190 13.32 -3.86 -0.25
N HIS A 191 14.18 -4.49 0.56
CA HIS A 191 15.27 -5.33 0.06
C HIS A 191 14.76 -6.54 -0.71
N TRP A 192 13.69 -7.17 -0.23
CA TRP A 192 13.11 -8.31 -0.91
C TRP A 192 12.46 -7.91 -2.24
N ILE A 193 11.65 -6.85 -2.24
CA ILE A 193 11.01 -6.32 -3.45
C ILE A 193 12.05 -5.95 -4.50
N ALA A 194 13.07 -5.17 -4.13
CA ALA A 194 14.17 -4.77 -5.02
C ALA A 194 14.85 -5.96 -5.70
N ARG A 195 15.01 -7.06 -4.96
CA ARG A 195 15.69 -8.27 -5.45
C ARG A 195 14.82 -9.19 -6.28
N THR A 196 13.49 -9.03 -6.25
CA THR A 196 12.60 -10.09 -6.75
C THR A 196 11.44 -9.63 -7.62
N CYS A 197 10.81 -8.48 -7.35
CA CYS A 197 9.51 -8.19 -7.95
C CYS A 197 9.20 -6.71 -8.19
N GLY A 198 10.04 -5.76 -7.76
CA GLY A 198 9.72 -4.34 -7.89
C GLY A 198 10.90 -3.41 -7.68
N VAL A 199 10.61 -2.11 -7.81
CA VAL A 199 11.58 -1.03 -7.65
C VAL A 199 11.16 -0.12 -6.47
N PRO A 200 11.89 -0.17 -5.34
CA PRO A 200 11.74 0.83 -4.28
C PRO A 200 12.21 2.21 -4.76
N MET A 201 11.40 3.24 -4.52
CA MET A 201 11.73 4.64 -4.81
C MET A 201 11.20 5.54 -3.70
N THR A 202 11.84 6.68 -3.45
CA THR A 202 11.24 7.71 -2.59
C THR A 202 10.11 8.44 -3.30
N THR A 203 9.26 9.11 -2.54
CA THR A 203 8.17 9.94 -3.04
C THR A 203 8.69 11.03 -3.95
N ASP A 204 9.81 11.68 -3.59
CA ASP A 204 10.42 12.71 -4.43
C ASP A 204 10.90 12.14 -5.78
N GLN A 205 11.58 10.98 -5.78
CA GLN A 205 12.00 10.33 -7.01
C GLN A 205 10.82 9.92 -7.91
N LEU A 206 9.71 9.47 -7.30
CA LEU A 206 8.49 9.12 -8.00
C LEU A 206 7.82 10.34 -8.64
N LEU A 207 7.74 11.46 -7.91
CA LEU A 207 7.16 12.71 -8.40
C LEU A 207 8.01 13.38 -9.49
N GLU A 208 9.32 13.17 -9.50
CA GLU A 208 10.22 13.66 -10.55
C GLU A 208 10.14 12.81 -11.83
N ALA A 209 9.94 11.50 -11.68
CA ALA A 209 9.90 10.55 -12.80
C ALA A 209 8.52 10.49 -13.48
N MET A 210 7.45 10.68 -12.70
CA MET A 210 6.07 10.76 -13.16
C MET A 210 5.60 12.18 -13.27
#